data_AF-A0A943FM72-F1
#
_entry.id   AF-A0A943FM72-F1
#
_cell.length_a   1.000
_cell.length_b   1.000
_cell.length_c   1.000
_cell.angle_alpha   90.00
_cell.angle_beta   90.00
_cell.angle_gamma   90.00
#
_symmetry.space_group_name_H-M   'P 1'
#
loop_
_entity.id
_entity.type
_entity.pdbx_description
1 polymer ?
#
loop_
_entity_poly.entity_id
_entity_poly.type
_entity_poly.pdbx_seq_one_letter_code
_entity_poly.pdbx_strand_id
1 'polypeptide(L)'
;MKCDKTDPLLYLSARVGVLSAALPSWEELMRRPEREEAAPERQDALPLREDAQTGALLESLARGAGRPIVDLFRFPFDCHNAKVLLKGALTGQGAAARELLSPCGSVPEETMREALREESGAKALPAWLRLGIAEARHAWTESRSPQLLDAALDRALYRGMSESALYSGSAAAQEYVRVRIDGVNLQTMLRMQEHAPEAVEELLLEGGTVCVARLLEARAGGALAAVFTAAPLRAAAEQHSVLQAGEAAAAALAQFARRCSAYAFGPEALLAFLLRLELRRRGVRMSAALRKVLPAEEVKKRLEVYDG
;
A
#
# COMPACT_ATOMS: atom_id res chain seq x y z
N MET A 1 1.41 23.21 30.49
CA MET A 1 1.04 21.91 29.88
C MET A 1 0.84 20.90 30.99
N LYS A 2 -0.40 20.55 31.33
CA LYS A 2 -0.66 19.41 32.20
C LYS A 2 -0.31 18.17 31.38
N CYS A 3 0.73 17.46 31.81
CA CYS A 3 1.12 16.16 31.27
C CYS A 3 -0.01 15.20 31.63
N ASP A 4 -0.97 15.04 30.72
CA ASP A 4 -2.04 14.08 30.90
C ASP A 4 -1.46 12.68 30.71
N LYS A 5 -2.01 11.73 31.45
CA LYS A 5 -1.46 10.40 31.71
C LYS A 5 -1.08 9.68 30.41
N THR A 6 0.23 9.48 30.20
CA THR A 6 0.85 8.56 29.23
C THR A 6 0.15 8.50 27.87
N ASP A 7 0.55 9.37 26.94
CA ASP A 7 0.26 9.17 25.51
C ASP A 7 0.57 7.70 25.16
N PRO A 8 -0.44 6.90 24.78
CA PRO A 8 -0.28 5.46 24.58
C PRO A 8 0.63 5.15 23.38
N LEU A 9 0.99 6.17 22.58
CA LEU A 9 1.98 6.08 21.51
C LEU A 9 3.38 6.53 21.93
N LEU A 10 3.59 7.12 23.12
CA LEU A 10 4.91 7.64 23.54
C LEU A 10 6.01 6.57 23.49
N TYR A 11 5.71 5.38 24.01
CA TYR A 11 6.64 4.23 23.95
C TYR A 11 6.92 3.81 22.50
N LEU A 12 5.87 3.78 21.66
CA LEU A 12 6.01 3.45 20.24
C LEU A 12 6.83 4.50 19.49
N SER A 13 6.64 5.79 19.76
CA SER A 13 7.42 6.87 19.17
C SER A 13 8.90 6.78 19.54
N ALA A 14 9.23 6.51 20.81
CA ALA A 14 10.61 6.32 21.25
C ALA A 14 11.26 5.10 20.55
N ARG A 15 10.53 3.98 20.50
CA ARG A 15 10.97 2.77 19.81
C ARG A 15 11.18 3.01 18.31
N VAL A 16 10.26 3.71 17.67
CA VAL A 16 10.33 4.11 16.26
C VAL A 16 11.52 5.03 16.02
N GLY A 17 11.86 5.93 16.94
CA GLY A 17 13.05 6.77 16.85
C GLY A 17 14.33 5.94 16.79
N VAL A 18 14.48 4.95 17.68
CA VAL A 18 15.63 4.01 17.67
C VAL A 18 15.68 3.20 16.37
N LEU A 19 14.53 2.65 15.94
CA LEU A 19 14.45 1.88 14.71
C LEU A 19 14.76 2.73 13.47
N SER A 20 14.32 3.98 13.43
CA SER A 20 14.58 4.92 12.34
C SER A 20 16.07 5.19 12.20
N ALA A 21 16.79 5.37 13.31
CA ALA A 21 18.23 5.58 13.31
C ALA A 21 19.03 4.34 12.88
N ALA A 22 18.46 3.14 13.06
CA ALA A 22 19.08 1.89 12.65
C ALA A 22 18.80 1.52 11.18
N LEU A 23 17.87 2.21 10.50
CA LEU A 23 17.61 1.97 9.08
C LEU A 23 18.76 2.53 8.23
N PRO A 24 19.38 1.71 7.35
CA PRO A 24 20.39 2.20 6.41
C PRO A 24 19.87 3.37 5.60
N SER A 25 20.73 4.32 5.26
CA SER A 25 20.35 5.42 4.37
C SER A 25 19.95 4.90 2.98
N TRP A 26 19.23 5.72 2.20
CA TRP A 26 18.85 5.36 0.83
C TRP A 26 20.08 5.07 -0.04
N GLU A 27 21.14 5.88 0.11
CA GLU A 27 22.42 5.65 -0.57
C GLU A 27 23.09 4.33 -0.17
N GLU A 28 23.07 3.97 1.11
CA GLU A 28 23.62 2.70 1.59
C GLU A 28 22.85 1.51 1.02
N LEU A 29 21.53 1.61 0.99
CA LEU A 29 20.68 0.55 0.44
C LEU A 29 20.88 0.39 -1.07
N MET A 30 21.07 1.48 -1.82
CA MET A 30 21.34 1.40 -3.25
C MET A 30 22.72 0.83 -3.57
N ARG A 31 23.71 1.02 -2.68
CA ARG A 31 25.05 0.40 -2.79
C ARG A 31 25.12 -1.04 -2.27
N ARG A 32 24.18 -1.48 -1.43
CA ARG A 32 24.18 -2.84 -0.82
C ARG A 32 24.16 -3.99 -1.83
N PRO A 33 23.31 -4.00 -2.88
CA PRO A 33 23.30 -5.10 -3.84
C PRO A 33 24.59 -5.19 -4.66
N GLU A 34 25.37 -4.11 -4.78
CA GLU A 34 26.69 -4.12 -5.42
C GLU A 34 27.77 -4.75 -4.54
N ARG A 35 27.61 -4.67 -3.21
CA ARG A 35 28.60 -5.14 -2.22
C ARG A 35 28.33 -6.52 -1.66
N GLU A 36 27.07 -6.85 -1.37
CA GLU A 36 26.71 -8.09 -0.67
C GLU A 36 26.43 -9.27 -1.63
N GLU A 37 26.01 -9.02 -2.88
CA GLU A 37 25.40 -10.07 -3.71
C GLU A 37 25.66 -9.89 -5.22
N ALA A 38 26.88 -10.23 -5.65
CA ALA A 38 27.29 -10.26 -7.07
C ALA A 38 26.63 -11.39 -7.90
N ALA A 39 25.90 -12.31 -7.26
CA ALA A 39 25.24 -13.44 -7.91
C ALA A 39 23.73 -13.16 -8.13
N PRO A 40 23.17 -13.38 -9.34
CA PRO A 40 21.76 -13.12 -9.66
C PRO A 40 20.77 -13.78 -8.70
N GLU A 41 21.05 -15.02 -8.28
CA GLU A 41 20.21 -15.81 -7.36
C GLU A 41 20.03 -15.14 -5.99
N ARG A 42 21.02 -14.37 -5.54
CA ARG A 42 20.99 -13.71 -4.25
C ARG A 42 20.22 -12.38 -4.32
N GLN A 43 20.32 -11.67 -5.45
CA GLN A 43 19.56 -10.46 -5.73
C GLN A 43 18.04 -10.71 -5.75
N ASP A 44 17.61 -11.88 -6.23
CA ASP A 44 16.20 -12.29 -6.20
C ASP A 44 15.71 -12.68 -4.79
N ALA A 45 16.63 -13.03 -3.87
CA ALA A 45 16.31 -13.36 -2.48
C ALA A 45 16.22 -12.13 -1.56
N LEU A 46 16.82 -11.00 -1.93
CA LEU A 46 16.82 -9.77 -1.13
C LEU A 46 15.40 -9.23 -0.84
N PRO A 47 14.49 -9.09 -1.83
CA PRO A 47 13.12 -8.68 -1.55
C PRO A 47 12.38 -9.59 -0.57
N LEU A 48 12.59 -10.90 -0.66
CA LEU A 48 11.95 -11.89 0.22
C LEU A 48 12.44 -11.77 1.66
N ARG A 49 13.75 -11.54 1.86
CA ARG A 49 14.33 -11.31 3.19
C ARG A 49 13.83 -10.00 3.79
N GLU A 50 13.76 -8.92 3.02
CA GLU A 50 13.20 -7.64 3.49
C GLU A 50 11.73 -7.76 3.87
N ASP A 51 10.93 -8.52 3.10
CA ASP A 51 9.53 -8.79 3.43
C ASP A 51 9.38 -9.54 4.76
N ALA A 52 10.19 -10.57 5.01
CA ALA A 52 10.14 -11.32 6.26
C ALA A 52 10.49 -10.45 7.48
N GLN A 53 11.55 -9.63 7.37
CA GLN A 53 11.95 -8.69 8.41
C GLN A 53 10.88 -7.60 8.64
N THR A 54 10.32 -7.07 7.55
CA THR A 54 9.24 -6.09 7.60
C THR A 54 8.00 -6.67 8.28
N GLY A 55 7.62 -7.91 7.95
CA GLY A 55 6.47 -8.58 8.55
C GLY A 55 6.62 -8.73 10.06
N ALA A 56 7.78 -9.23 10.52
CA ALA A 56 8.07 -9.36 11.95
C ALA A 56 8.05 -8.00 12.68
N LEU A 57 8.57 -6.94 12.04
CA LEU A 57 8.55 -5.59 12.59
C LEU A 57 7.12 -5.03 12.70
N LEU A 58 6.32 -5.14 11.64
CA LEU A 58 4.93 -4.72 11.63
C LEU A 58 4.11 -5.47 12.67
N GLU A 59 4.32 -6.79 12.80
CA GLU A 59 3.67 -7.58 13.84
C GLU A 59 4.03 -7.09 15.25
N SER A 60 5.30 -6.77 15.47
CA SER A 60 5.78 -6.27 16.76
C SER A 60 5.28 -4.85 17.08
N LEU A 61 5.15 -3.97 16.09
CA LEU A 61 4.61 -2.61 16.25
C LEU A 61 3.09 -2.59 16.41
N ALA A 62 2.42 -3.59 15.84
CA ALA A 62 0.98 -3.80 15.99
C ALA A 62 0.57 -4.25 17.40
N ARG A 63 1.50 -4.48 18.33
CA ARG A 63 1.18 -4.82 19.73
C ARG A 63 0.85 -3.54 20.49
N GLY A 64 -0.43 -3.28 20.72
CA GLY A 64 -0.91 -2.17 21.56
C GLY A 64 -1.62 -1.05 20.80
N ALA A 65 -1.54 0.17 21.32
CA ALA A 65 -2.37 1.29 20.88
C ALA A 65 -2.07 1.79 19.45
N GLY A 66 -0.87 1.52 18.91
CA GLY A 66 -0.52 1.85 17.52
C GLY A 66 -1.16 0.93 16.49
N ARG A 67 -1.83 -0.17 16.90
CA ARG A 67 -2.40 -1.19 16.01
C ARG A 67 -3.20 -0.60 14.85
N PRO A 68 -4.16 0.32 15.06
CA PRO A 68 -4.99 0.82 13.97
C PRO A 68 -4.21 1.56 12.88
N ILE A 69 -3.07 2.17 13.23
CA ILE A 69 -2.18 2.86 12.29
C ILE A 69 -1.26 1.86 11.58
N VAL A 70 -0.70 0.91 12.32
CA VAL A 70 0.18 -0.13 11.77
C VAL A 70 -0.58 -1.01 10.78
N ASP A 71 -1.85 -1.32 11.08
CA ASP A 71 -2.70 -2.14 10.23
C ASP A 71 -2.96 -1.52 8.85
N LEU A 72 -2.92 -0.19 8.72
CA LEU A 72 -3.00 0.48 7.41
C LEU A 72 -1.89 0.03 6.45
N PHE A 73 -0.74 -0.40 6.97
CA PHE A 73 0.40 -0.90 6.20
C PHE A 73 0.41 -2.43 6.07
N ARG A 74 -0.44 -3.14 6.83
CA ARG A 74 -0.60 -4.60 6.77
C ARG A 74 -1.75 -5.02 5.86
N PHE A 75 -2.85 -4.27 5.86
CA PHE A 75 -4.04 -4.58 5.05
C PHE A 75 -3.77 -4.73 3.55
N PRO A 76 -2.88 -3.96 2.89
CA PRO A 76 -2.55 -4.18 1.49
C PRO A 76 -2.04 -5.60 1.21
N PHE A 77 -1.33 -6.20 2.17
CA PHE A 77 -0.83 -7.56 2.08
C PHE A 77 -1.90 -8.60 2.35
N ASP A 78 -2.83 -8.33 3.28
CA ASP A 78 -3.99 -9.20 3.49
C ASP A 78 -4.86 -9.25 2.22
N CYS A 79 -5.09 -8.10 1.59
CA CYS A 79 -5.79 -8.00 0.31
C CYS A 79 -5.05 -8.77 -0.80
N HIS A 80 -3.73 -8.59 -0.93
CA HIS A 80 -2.91 -9.35 -1.88
C HIS A 80 -3.01 -10.86 -1.64
N ASN A 81 -2.82 -11.31 -0.40
CA ASN A 81 -2.87 -12.72 -0.03
C ASN A 81 -4.26 -13.33 -0.33
N ALA A 82 -5.33 -12.60 -0.04
CA ALA A 82 -6.69 -13.01 -0.38
C ALA A 82 -6.90 -13.14 -1.90
N LYS A 83 -6.44 -12.15 -2.69
CA LYS A 83 -6.49 -12.20 -4.17
C LYS A 83 -5.76 -13.41 -4.72
N VAL A 84 -4.54 -13.64 -4.25
CA VAL A 84 -3.69 -14.76 -4.67
C VAL A 84 -4.36 -16.10 -4.38
N LEU A 85 -4.85 -16.31 -3.16
CA LEU A 85 -5.49 -17.56 -2.75
C LEU A 85 -6.82 -17.79 -3.47
N LEU A 86 -7.66 -16.75 -3.62
CA LEU A 86 -8.91 -16.85 -4.35
C LEU A 86 -8.67 -17.22 -5.82
N LYS A 87 -7.78 -16.49 -6.51
CA LYS A 87 -7.46 -16.78 -7.92
C LYS A 87 -6.86 -18.18 -8.06
N GLY A 88 -5.91 -18.56 -7.20
CA GLY A 88 -5.32 -19.90 -7.21
C GLY A 88 -6.36 -21.01 -6.99
N ALA A 89 -7.35 -20.79 -6.13
CA ALA A 89 -8.45 -21.74 -5.94
C ALA A 89 -9.36 -21.82 -7.18
N LEU A 90 -9.65 -20.67 -7.80
CA LEU A 90 -10.52 -20.58 -8.97
C LEU A 90 -9.88 -21.12 -10.26
N THR A 91 -8.55 -21.07 -10.38
CA THR A 91 -7.80 -21.57 -11.54
C THR A 91 -7.16 -22.95 -11.33
N GLY A 92 -7.35 -23.57 -10.16
CA GLY A 92 -6.73 -24.86 -9.82
C GLY A 92 -5.22 -24.80 -9.54
N GLN A 93 -4.66 -23.59 -9.35
CA GLN A 93 -3.23 -23.34 -9.10
C GLN A 93 -2.92 -23.07 -7.62
N GLY A 94 -3.68 -23.67 -6.70
CA GLY A 94 -3.60 -23.38 -5.27
C GLY A 94 -2.21 -23.61 -4.65
N ALA A 95 -1.42 -24.57 -5.14
CA ALA A 95 -0.07 -24.82 -4.64
C ALA A 95 0.89 -23.66 -5.01
N ALA A 96 0.93 -23.26 -6.29
CA ALA A 96 1.76 -22.16 -6.76
C ALA A 96 1.35 -20.81 -6.13
N ALA A 97 0.05 -20.62 -5.86
CA ALA A 97 -0.43 -19.43 -5.18
C ALA A 97 0.19 -19.24 -3.78
N ARG A 98 0.52 -20.32 -3.07
CA ARG A 98 1.10 -20.22 -1.71
C ARG A 98 2.51 -19.63 -1.70
N GLU A 99 3.28 -19.84 -2.77
CA GLU A 99 4.63 -19.29 -2.91
C GLU A 99 4.62 -17.77 -3.12
N LEU A 100 3.46 -17.20 -3.45
CA LEU A 100 3.28 -15.77 -3.73
C LEU A 100 2.71 -14.98 -2.55
N LEU A 101 2.52 -15.62 -1.39
CA LEU A 101 1.98 -14.98 -0.19
C LEU A 101 3.02 -14.11 0.48
N SER A 102 2.59 -12.96 0.97
CA SER A 102 3.42 -12.06 1.77
C SER A 102 3.25 -12.32 3.26
N PRO A 103 4.34 -12.39 4.04
CA PRO A 103 4.28 -12.52 5.50
C PRO A 103 3.92 -11.19 6.21
N CYS A 104 3.75 -10.09 5.48
CA CYS A 104 3.51 -8.76 6.06
C CYS A 104 2.04 -8.47 6.43
N GLY A 105 1.13 -9.40 6.13
CA GLY A 105 -0.29 -9.29 6.44
C GLY A 105 -0.58 -9.24 7.94
N SER A 106 -1.81 -8.83 8.29
CA SER A 106 -2.34 -8.91 9.65
C SER A 106 -2.97 -10.27 9.97
N VAL A 107 -3.35 -11.03 8.94
CA VAL A 107 -3.98 -12.35 9.04
C VAL A 107 -2.94 -13.44 8.76
N PRO A 108 -2.77 -14.44 9.66
CA PRO A 108 -1.91 -15.60 9.39
C PRO A 108 -2.35 -16.39 8.14
N GLU A 109 -1.39 -16.97 7.40
CA GLU A 109 -1.69 -17.76 6.20
C GLU A 109 -2.76 -18.83 6.45
N GLU A 110 -2.60 -19.61 7.54
CA GLU A 110 -3.51 -20.71 7.82
C GLU A 110 -4.94 -20.22 8.09
N THR A 111 -5.08 -19.13 8.86
CA THR A 111 -6.37 -18.48 9.12
C THR A 111 -7.02 -17.99 7.83
N MET A 112 -6.25 -17.37 6.93
CA MET A 112 -6.75 -16.93 5.62
C MET A 112 -7.23 -18.13 4.78
N ARG A 113 -6.46 -19.22 4.77
CA ARG A 113 -6.79 -20.42 3.99
C ARG A 113 -8.04 -21.11 4.52
N GLU A 114 -8.16 -21.25 5.84
CA GLU A 114 -9.35 -21.82 6.48
C GLU A 114 -10.59 -20.98 6.15
N ALA A 115 -10.49 -19.65 6.30
CA ALA A 115 -11.57 -18.72 5.96
C ALA A 115 -12.01 -18.74 4.49
N LEU A 116 -11.09 -19.08 3.58
CA LEU A 116 -11.39 -19.21 2.15
C LEU A 116 -11.95 -20.59 1.78
N ARG A 117 -11.82 -21.59 2.64
CA ARG A 117 -12.36 -22.94 2.44
C ARG A 117 -13.74 -23.09 3.05
N GLU A 118 -13.94 -22.58 4.26
CA GLU A 118 -15.15 -22.75 5.04
C GLU A 118 -15.73 -21.42 5.51
N GLU A 119 -17.05 -21.28 5.44
CA GLU A 119 -17.74 -20.07 5.86
C GLU A 119 -17.63 -19.82 7.39
N SER A 120 -17.48 -20.90 8.16
CA SER A 120 -17.18 -20.86 9.60
C SER A 120 -15.87 -20.11 9.90
N GLY A 121 -14.82 -20.39 9.12
CA GLY A 121 -13.49 -19.79 9.26
C GLY A 121 -13.46 -18.29 8.93
N ALA A 122 -14.41 -17.81 8.12
CA ALA A 122 -14.49 -16.41 7.71
C ALA A 122 -14.62 -15.45 8.90
N LYS A 123 -15.21 -15.89 10.02
CA LYS A 123 -15.36 -15.10 11.25
C LYS A 123 -14.04 -14.73 11.91
N ALA A 124 -12.95 -15.44 11.61
CA ALA A 124 -11.62 -15.11 12.10
C ALA A 124 -10.95 -13.96 11.33
N LEU A 125 -11.52 -13.54 10.20
CA LEU A 125 -11.02 -12.42 9.41
C LEU A 125 -11.54 -11.07 9.91
N PRO A 126 -10.77 -9.98 9.72
CA PRO A 126 -11.29 -8.62 9.84
C PRO A 126 -12.55 -8.43 9.00
N ALA A 127 -13.50 -7.64 9.52
CA ALA A 127 -14.81 -7.46 8.89
C ALA A 127 -14.71 -6.98 7.44
N TRP A 128 -13.85 -5.98 7.17
CA TRP A 128 -13.62 -5.46 5.82
C TRP A 128 -13.18 -6.56 4.85
N LEU A 129 -12.28 -7.46 5.28
CA LEU A 129 -11.72 -8.50 4.43
C LEU A 129 -12.73 -9.62 4.19
N ARG A 130 -13.46 -10.03 5.23
CA ARG A 130 -14.54 -11.02 5.11
C ARG A 130 -15.61 -10.55 4.11
N LEU A 131 -16.06 -9.30 4.23
CA LEU A 131 -17.03 -8.72 3.30
C LEU A 131 -16.46 -8.61 1.88
N GLY A 132 -15.21 -8.15 1.75
CA GLY A 132 -14.53 -8.06 0.46
C GLY A 132 -14.37 -9.40 -0.25
N ILE A 133 -14.06 -10.48 0.48
CA ILE A 133 -13.99 -11.85 -0.07
C ILE A 133 -15.36 -12.31 -0.57
N ALA A 134 -16.43 -12.01 0.16
CA ALA A 134 -17.80 -12.35 -0.26
C ALA A 134 -18.19 -11.59 -1.54
N GLU A 135 -17.96 -10.28 -1.60
CA GLU A 135 -18.18 -9.45 -2.78
C GLU A 135 -17.36 -9.94 -3.98
N ALA A 136 -16.09 -10.30 -3.77
CA ALA A 136 -15.21 -10.84 -4.81
C ALA A 136 -15.69 -12.18 -5.38
N ARG A 137 -16.19 -13.09 -4.53
CA ARG A 137 -16.77 -14.36 -4.99
C ARG A 137 -18.04 -14.15 -5.79
N HIS A 138 -18.88 -13.20 -5.37
CA HIS A 138 -20.08 -12.82 -6.11
C HIS A 138 -19.71 -12.27 -7.50
N ALA A 139 -18.82 -11.28 -7.56
CA ALA A 139 -18.34 -10.69 -8.81
C ALA A 139 -17.78 -11.75 -9.77
N TRP A 140 -17.00 -12.71 -9.27
CA TRP A 140 -16.51 -13.82 -10.08
C TRP A 140 -17.62 -14.74 -10.59
N THR A 141 -18.62 -15.02 -9.75
CA THR A 141 -19.72 -15.92 -10.10
C THR A 141 -20.56 -15.36 -11.24
N GLU A 142 -20.83 -14.04 -11.21
CA GLU A 142 -21.61 -13.34 -12.22
C GLU A 142 -20.85 -13.10 -13.52
N SER A 143 -19.59 -12.68 -13.44
CA SER A 143 -18.85 -12.16 -14.60
C SER A 143 -17.71 -13.04 -15.09
N ARG A 144 -17.19 -13.95 -14.25
CA ARG A 144 -15.91 -14.65 -14.46
C ARG A 144 -14.73 -13.72 -14.77
N SER A 145 -14.81 -12.46 -14.34
CA SER A 145 -13.76 -11.45 -14.55
C SER A 145 -12.79 -11.39 -13.37
N PRO A 146 -11.48 -11.67 -13.58
CA PRO A 146 -10.46 -11.45 -12.55
C PRO A 146 -10.35 -9.98 -12.13
N GLN A 147 -10.63 -9.04 -13.03
CA GLN A 147 -10.54 -7.60 -12.79
C GLN A 147 -11.63 -7.13 -11.83
N LEU A 148 -12.87 -7.59 -12.00
CA LEU A 148 -13.98 -7.26 -11.09
C LEU A 148 -13.79 -7.91 -9.72
N LEU A 149 -13.24 -9.13 -9.67
CA LEU A 149 -12.82 -9.76 -8.41
C LEU A 149 -11.77 -8.91 -7.69
N ASP A 150 -10.75 -8.44 -8.40
CA ASP A 150 -9.71 -7.60 -7.80
C ASP A 150 -10.26 -6.26 -7.31
N ALA A 151 -11.14 -5.63 -8.11
CA ALA A 151 -11.76 -4.36 -7.78
C ALA A 151 -12.62 -4.44 -6.51
N ALA A 152 -13.36 -5.55 -6.32
CA ALA A 152 -14.13 -5.78 -5.10
C ALA A 152 -13.22 -5.83 -3.85
N LEU A 153 -12.10 -6.55 -3.93
CA LEU A 153 -11.14 -6.63 -2.83
C LEU A 153 -10.40 -5.31 -2.59
N ASP A 154 -10.06 -4.56 -3.64
CA ASP A 154 -9.45 -3.23 -3.50
C ASP A 154 -10.42 -2.25 -2.83
N ARG A 155 -11.70 -2.27 -3.22
CA ARG A 155 -12.72 -1.41 -2.59
C ARG A 155 -12.87 -1.75 -1.10
N ALA A 156 -12.89 -3.03 -0.76
CA ALA A 156 -12.94 -3.49 0.62
C ALA A 156 -11.69 -3.08 1.42
N LEU A 157 -10.50 -3.18 0.83
CA LEU A 157 -9.24 -2.73 1.42
C LEU A 157 -9.31 -1.25 1.82
N TYR A 158 -9.70 -0.37 0.90
CA TYR A 158 -9.72 1.07 1.18
C TYR A 158 -10.84 1.48 2.14
N ARG A 159 -11.97 0.77 2.16
CA ARG A 159 -13.00 0.90 3.22
C ARG A 159 -12.41 0.53 4.58
N GLY A 160 -11.77 -0.64 4.69
CA GLY A 160 -11.13 -1.08 5.93
C GLY A 160 -10.02 -0.15 6.41
N MET A 161 -9.20 0.38 5.49
CA MET A 161 -8.20 1.39 5.82
C MET A 161 -8.84 2.67 6.35
N SER A 162 -9.93 3.14 5.75
CA SER A 162 -10.64 4.35 6.18
C SER A 162 -11.25 4.16 7.58
N GLU A 163 -11.86 3.00 7.84
CA GLU A 163 -12.40 2.64 9.15
C GLU A 163 -11.30 2.56 10.23
N SER A 164 -10.18 1.92 9.92
CA SER A 164 -9.04 1.80 10.85
C SER A 164 -8.39 3.14 11.13
N ALA A 165 -8.26 4.00 10.11
CA ALA A 165 -7.75 5.36 10.28
C ALA A 165 -8.70 6.22 11.13
N LEU A 166 -10.02 6.10 10.94
CA LEU A 166 -11.01 6.77 11.78
C LEU A 166 -10.94 6.27 13.23
N TYR A 167 -10.90 4.96 13.43
CA TYR A 167 -10.80 4.34 14.75
C TYR A 167 -9.51 4.74 15.50
N SER A 168 -8.42 4.98 14.77
CA SER A 168 -7.17 5.48 15.36
C SER A 168 -7.29 6.87 16.02
N GLY A 169 -8.30 7.66 15.65
CA GLY A 169 -8.45 9.06 16.07
C GLY A 169 -7.41 10.01 15.47
N SER A 170 -6.48 9.54 14.64
CA SER A 170 -5.43 10.36 14.05
C SER A 170 -5.90 11.04 12.76
N ALA A 171 -5.87 12.37 12.75
CA ALA A 171 -6.14 13.16 11.55
C ALA A 171 -5.10 12.88 10.45
N ALA A 172 -3.83 12.69 10.83
CA ALA A 172 -2.77 12.32 9.91
C ALA A 172 -3.00 10.94 9.26
N ALA A 173 -3.49 9.95 10.03
CA ALA A 173 -3.83 8.64 9.47
C ALA A 173 -4.96 8.74 8.44
N GLN A 174 -5.99 9.54 8.72
CA GLN A 174 -7.09 9.79 7.78
C GLN A 174 -6.61 10.52 6.53
N GLU A 175 -5.76 11.54 6.66
CA GLU A 175 -5.15 12.23 5.52
C GLU A 175 -4.32 11.28 4.65
N TYR A 176 -3.52 10.42 5.27
CA TYR A 176 -2.74 9.40 4.56
C TYR A 176 -3.62 8.47 3.71
N VAL A 177 -4.75 8.00 4.24
CA VAL A 177 -5.68 7.13 3.48
C VAL A 177 -6.26 7.91 2.29
N ARG A 178 -6.67 9.17 2.48
CA ARG A 178 -7.17 10.02 1.40
C ARG A 178 -6.14 10.21 0.28
N VAL A 179 -4.90 10.56 0.62
CA VAL A 179 -3.80 10.74 -0.36
C VAL A 179 -3.55 9.44 -1.14
N ARG A 180 -3.63 8.29 -0.46
CA ARG A 180 -3.47 6.99 -1.11
C ARG A 180 -4.61 6.69 -2.09
N ILE A 181 -5.85 6.96 -1.68
CA ILE A 181 -7.03 6.80 -2.54
C ILE A 181 -6.94 7.69 -3.77
N ASP A 182 -6.57 8.97 -3.60
CA ASP A 182 -6.41 9.92 -4.70
C ASP A 182 -5.37 9.42 -5.72
N GLY A 183 -4.24 8.89 -5.24
CA GLY A 183 -3.20 8.32 -6.10
C GLY A 183 -3.64 7.07 -6.86
N VAL A 184 -4.49 6.23 -6.26
CA VAL A 184 -5.06 5.05 -6.94
C VAL A 184 -6.10 5.47 -7.96
N ASN A 185 -6.99 6.40 -7.61
CA ASN A 185 -7.99 6.93 -8.51
C ASN A 185 -7.37 7.59 -9.74
N LEU A 186 -6.30 8.40 -9.57
CA LEU A 186 -5.58 8.97 -10.71
C LEU A 186 -5.04 7.88 -11.65
N GLN A 187 -4.37 6.86 -11.11
CA GLN A 187 -3.86 5.74 -11.90
C GLN A 187 -4.99 4.99 -12.62
N THR A 188 -6.10 4.71 -11.92
CA THR A 188 -7.28 4.07 -12.51
C THR A 188 -7.85 4.92 -13.64
N MET A 189 -8.00 6.23 -13.47
CA MET A 189 -8.55 7.11 -14.49
C MET A 189 -7.69 7.16 -15.74
N LEU A 190 -6.38 7.34 -15.59
CA LEU A 190 -5.45 7.40 -16.73
C LEU A 190 -5.37 6.04 -17.43
N ARG A 191 -5.31 4.93 -16.68
CA ARG A 191 -5.31 3.58 -17.26
C ARG A 191 -6.59 3.29 -18.03
N MET A 192 -7.74 3.70 -17.49
CA MET A 192 -9.03 3.45 -18.14
C MET A 192 -9.34 4.42 -19.28
N GLN A 193 -8.62 5.56 -19.39
CA GLN A 193 -8.72 6.42 -20.58
C GLN A 193 -8.30 5.69 -21.86
N GLU A 194 -7.28 4.82 -21.78
CA GLU A 194 -6.74 4.12 -22.94
C GLU A 194 -7.51 2.84 -23.29
N HIS A 195 -8.14 2.17 -22.30
CA HIS A 195 -8.64 0.81 -22.46
C HIS A 195 -10.17 0.65 -22.50
N ALA A 196 -10.90 1.25 -21.56
CA ALA A 196 -12.37 1.12 -21.47
C ALA A 196 -12.93 2.31 -20.68
N PRO A 197 -13.16 3.46 -21.34
CA PRO A 197 -13.52 4.70 -20.67
C PRO A 197 -14.84 4.62 -19.92
N GLU A 198 -15.80 3.83 -20.41
CA GLU A 198 -17.13 3.61 -19.84
C GLU A 198 -17.13 2.83 -18.52
N ALA A 199 -16.11 2.00 -18.26
CA ALA A 199 -16.04 1.15 -17.08
C ALA A 199 -15.29 1.79 -15.90
N VAL A 200 -14.84 3.05 -16.03
CA VAL A 200 -13.99 3.68 -15.01
C VAL A 200 -14.70 3.83 -13.67
N GLU A 201 -15.98 4.18 -13.69
CA GLU A 201 -16.72 4.58 -12.48
C GLU A 201 -16.77 3.43 -11.47
N GLU A 202 -17.00 2.21 -11.95
CA GLU A 202 -17.03 1.00 -11.13
C GLU A 202 -15.66 0.70 -10.47
N LEU A 203 -14.57 1.22 -11.03
CA LEU A 203 -13.21 0.99 -10.56
C LEU A 203 -12.69 2.11 -9.64
N LEU A 204 -13.44 3.21 -9.50
CA LEU A 204 -13.07 4.30 -8.61
C LEU A 204 -13.35 3.97 -7.15
N LEU A 205 -12.51 4.51 -6.28
CA LEU A 205 -12.57 4.33 -4.84
C LEU A 205 -13.14 5.57 -4.18
N GLU A 206 -14.07 5.36 -3.27
CA GLU A 206 -14.65 6.40 -2.43
C GLU A 206 -13.74 6.78 -1.26
N GLY A 207 -13.94 7.99 -0.71
CA GLY A 207 -13.25 8.44 0.51
C GLY A 207 -11.90 9.13 0.29
N GLY A 208 -11.55 9.48 -0.96
CA GLY A 208 -10.40 10.34 -1.27
C GLY A 208 -10.61 11.80 -0.88
N THR A 209 -9.62 12.66 -1.19
CA THR A 209 -9.79 14.13 -1.05
C THR A 209 -10.73 14.66 -2.13
N VAL A 210 -10.74 14.02 -3.30
CA VAL A 210 -11.65 14.32 -4.41
C VAL A 210 -12.71 13.23 -4.48
N CYS A 211 -14.00 13.62 -4.41
CA CYS A 211 -15.09 12.66 -4.56
C CYS A 211 -15.21 12.14 -6.01
N VAL A 212 -15.78 10.95 -6.17
CA VAL A 212 -15.91 10.27 -7.48
C VAL A 212 -16.62 11.12 -8.52
N ALA A 213 -17.74 11.77 -8.17
CA ALA A 213 -18.48 12.64 -9.08
C ALA A 213 -17.60 13.76 -9.66
N ARG A 214 -16.81 14.43 -8.80
CA ARG A 214 -15.90 15.50 -9.22
C ARG A 214 -14.75 15.00 -10.09
N LEU A 215 -14.26 13.78 -9.84
CA LEU A 215 -13.27 13.13 -10.70
C LEU A 215 -13.83 12.88 -12.10
N LEU A 216 -15.04 12.33 -12.19
CA LEU A 216 -15.72 12.05 -13.47
C LEU A 216 -16.00 13.33 -14.26
N GLU A 217 -16.51 14.37 -13.61
CA GLU A 217 -16.73 15.70 -14.21
C GLU A 217 -15.42 16.30 -14.73
N ALA A 218 -14.36 16.29 -13.92
CA ALA A 218 -13.06 16.84 -14.31
C ALA A 218 -12.45 16.08 -15.48
N ARG A 219 -12.66 14.76 -15.55
CA ARG A 219 -12.24 13.94 -16.69
C ARG A 219 -13.01 14.31 -17.95
N ALA A 220 -14.35 14.41 -17.88
CA ALA A 220 -15.18 14.76 -19.02
C ALA A 220 -14.85 16.16 -19.56
N GLY A 221 -14.51 17.11 -18.68
CA GLY A 221 -14.09 18.46 -19.03
C GLY A 221 -12.61 18.61 -19.40
N GLY A 222 -11.81 17.54 -19.41
CA GLY A 222 -10.37 17.61 -19.71
C GLY A 222 -9.53 18.38 -18.68
N ALA A 223 -10.05 18.60 -17.47
CA ALA A 223 -9.45 19.39 -16.40
C ALA A 223 -9.02 18.55 -15.19
N LEU A 224 -8.61 17.29 -15.43
CA LEU A 224 -8.29 16.33 -14.38
C LEU A 224 -7.20 16.82 -13.42
N ALA A 225 -6.21 17.56 -13.93
CA ALA A 225 -5.16 18.14 -13.10
C ALA A 225 -5.69 19.13 -12.04
N ALA A 226 -6.75 19.87 -12.37
CA ALA A 226 -7.25 20.95 -11.53
C ALA A 226 -7.93 20.46 -10.23
N VAL A 227 -8.28 19.18 -10.15
CA VAL A 227 -8.94 18.62 -8.95
C VAL A 227 -7.96 18.05 -7.92
N PHE A 228 -6.73 17.73 -8.31
CA PHE A 228 -5.73 17.19 -7.40
C PHE A 228 -5.00 18.31 -6.65
N THR A 229 -5.01 18.23 -5.32
CA THR A 229 -4.32 19.18 -4.43
C THR A 229 -2.83 18.84 -4.27
N ALA A 230 -2.49 17.56 -4.25
CA ALA A 230 -1.11 17.10 -4.15
C ALA A 230 -0.35 17.43 -5.45
N ALA A 231 0.73 18.22 -5.33
CA ALA A 231 1.49 18.70 -6.48
C ALA A 231 2.00 17.56 -7.40
N PRO A 232 2.51 16.41 -6.89
CA PRO A 232 2.91 15.31 -7.77
C PRO A 232 1.75 14.71 -8.57
N LEU A 233 0.58 14.50 -7.94
CA LEU A 233 -0.60 13.95 -8.60
C LEU A 233 -1.12 14.89 -9.68
N ARG A 234 -1.13 16.19 -9.41
CA ARG A 234 -1.48 17.23 -10.38
C ARG A 234 -0.55 17.20 -11.60
N ALA A 235 0.77 17.18 -11.37
CA ALA A 235 1.75 17.11 -12.46
C ALA A 235 1.62 15.83 -13.31
N ALA A 236 1.30 14.68 -12.70
CA ALA A 236 1.06 13.45 -13.45
C ALA A 236 -0.26 13.48 -14.24
N ALA A 237 -1.31 14.11 -13.69
CA ALA A 237 -2.56 14.31 -14.39
C ALA A 237 -2.41 15.22 -15.63
N GLU A 238 -1.53 16.22 -15.58
CA GLU A 238 -1.20 17.09 -16.74
C GLU A 238 -0.46 16.34 -17.85
N GLN A 239 0.37 15.36 -17.48
CA GLN A 239 1.19 14.59 -18.43
C GLN A 239 0.45 13.38 -19.01
N HIS A 240 -0.73 13.04 -18.50
CA HIS A 240 -1.57 11.91 -18.95
C HIS A 240 -0.85 10.56 -19.02
N SER A 241 0.20 10.35 -18.22
CA SER A 241 1.01 9.12 -18.24
C SER A 241 0.68 8.21 -17.06
N VAL A 242 0.24 6.98 -17.36
CA VAL A 242 -0.08 5.96 -16.34
C VAL A 242 1.16 5.60 -15.51
N LEU A 243 2.33 5.46 -16.15
CA LEU A 243 3.58 5.14 -15.47
C LEU A 243 3.94 6.23 -14.45
N GLN A 244 3.88 7.49 -14.88
CA GLN A 244 4.19 8.63 -14.01
C GLN A 244 3.15 8.82 -12.91
N ALA A 245 1.89 8.40 -13.10
CA ALA A 245 0.89 8.45 -12.05
C ALA A 245 1.23 7.54 -10.86
N GLY A 246 1.83 6.37 -11.13
CA GLY A 246 2.35 5.50 -10.08
C GLY A 246 3.50 6.14 -9.30
N GLU A 247 4.46 6.74 -10.00
CA GLU A 247 5.58 7.47 -9.40
C GLU A 247 5.10 8.72 -8.62
N ALA A 248 4.12 9.45 -9.15
CA ALA A 248 3.51 10.59 -8.50
C ALA A 248 2.75 10.22 -7.23
N ALA A 249 2.06 9.07 -7.20
CA ALA A 249 1.44 8.57 -5.98
C ALA A 249 2.49 8.24 -4.91
N ALA A 250 3.62 7.64 -5.28
CA ALA A 250 4.74 7.44 -4.36
C ALA A 250 5.33 8.77 -3.87
N ALA A 251 5.55 9.73 -4.77
CA ALA A 251 6.04 11.06 -4.44
C ALA A 251 5.11 11.84 -3.49
N ALA A 252 3.79 11.74 -3.68
CA ALA A 252 2.80 12.35 -2.81
C ALA A 252 2.85 11.76 -1.38
N LEU A 253 3.01 10.44 -1.27
CA LEU A 253 3.19 9.76 0.02
C LEU A 253 4.54 10.13 0.66
N ALA A 254 5.62 10.27 -0.11
CA ALA A 254 6.92 10.73 0.38
C ALA A 254 6.85 12.17 0.91
N GLN A 255 6.19 13.08 0.19
CA GLN A 255 5.95 14.45 0.66
C GLN A 255 5.12 14.47 1.95
N PHE A 256 4.11 13.60 2.07
CA PHE A 256 3.35 13.44 3.30
C PHE A 256 4.24 12.92 4.45
N ALA A 257 5.07 11.89 4.21
CA ALA A 257 6.00 11.35 5.20
C ALA A 257 6.97 12.41 5.75
N ARG A 258 7.50 13.29 4.88
CA ARG A 258 8.35 14.42 5.28
C ARG A 258 7.64 15.45 6.14
N ARG A 259 6.35 15.69 5.94
CA ARG A 259 5.58 16.57 6.84
C ARG A 259 5.42 15.92 8.20
N CYS A 260 5.13 14.62 8.24
CA CYS A 260 4.97 13.87 9.49
C CYS A 260 6.30 13.71 10.26
N SER A 261 7.46 13.70 9.60
CA SER A 261 8.76 13.58 10.26
C SER A 261 9.15 14.80 11.09
N ALA A 262 8.45 15.94 10.94
CA ALA A 262 8.61 17.11 11.80
C ALA A 262 8.14 16.87 13.26
N TYR A 263 7.35 15.82 13.49
CA TYR A 263 6.82 15.47 14.81
C TYR A 263 7.69 14.41 15.47
N ALA A 264 8.16 14.69 16.69
CA ALA A 264 9.00 13.75 17.45
C ALA A 264 8.21 12.61 18.11
N PHE A 265 6.93 12.85 18.39
CA PHE A 265 6.04 11.92 19.10
C PHE A 265 4.66 11.90 18.46
N GLY A 266 3.85 10.90 18.81
CA GLY A 266 2.47 10.76 18.36
C GLY A 266 2.31 9.94 17.09
N PRO A 267 1.09 9.90 16.53
CA PRO A 267 0.76 9.09 15.36
C PRO A 267 1.51 9.52 14.09
N GLU A 268 1.88 10.80 13.97
CA GLU A 268 2.67 11.34 12.86
C GLU A 268 4.06 10.70 12.80
N ALA A 269 4.74 10.58 13.94
CA ALA A 269 6.06 9.96 14.02
C ALA A 269 6.01 8.47 13.58
N LEU A 270 4.97 7.75 14.02
CA LEU A 270 4.74 6.35 13.62
C LEU A 270 4.44 6.25 12.11
N LEU A 271 3.55 7.10 11.59
CA LEU A 271 3.22 7.16 10.15
C LEU A 271 4.45 7.46 9.29
N ALA A 272 5.25 8.46 9.67
CA ALA A 272 6.46 8.83 8.95
C ALA A 272 7.45 7.67 8.85
N PHE A 273 7.59 6.89 9.92
CA PHE A 273 8.43 5.69 9.92
C PHE A 273 7.87 4.57 9.03
N LEU A 274 6.59 4.24 9.20
CA LEU A 274 5.94 3.17 8.43
C LEU A 274 5.91 3.48 6.92
N LEU A 275 5.70 4.74 6.55
CA LEU A 275 5.77 5.22 5.17
C LEU A 275 7.17 5.09 4.58
N ARG A 276 8.20 5.51 5.32
CA ARG A 276 9.59 5.34 4.88
C ARG A 276 9.93 3.87 4.69
N LEU A 277 9.48 3.00 5.61
CA LEU A 277 9.65 1.55 5.47
C LEU A 277 8.95 0.98 4.23
N GLU A 278 7.71 1.43 3.96
CA GLU A 278 6.97 1.00 2.77
C GLU A 278 7.61 1.48 1.46
N LEU A 279 7.99 2.76 1.37
CA LEU A 279 8.65 3.33 0.19
C LEU A 279 10.00 2.66 -0.07
N ARG A 280 10.78 2.43 0.98
CA ARG A 280 12.05 1.70 0.91
C ARG A 280 11.85 0.31 0.30
N ARG A 281 10.93 -0.48 0.86
CA ARG A 281 10.63 -1.83 0.37
C ARG A 281 10.18 -1.83 -1.09
N ARG A 282 9.34 -0.86 -1.48
CA ARG A 282 8.93 -0.69 -2.89
C ARG A 282 10.12 -0.40 -3.77
N GLY A 283 11.01 0.51 -3.36
CA GLY A 283 12.19 0.84 -4.14
C GLY A 283 13.22 -0.29 -4.20
N VAL A 284 13.36 -1.14 -3.17
CA VAL A 284 14.19 -2.36 -3.25
C VAL A 284 13.65 -3.32 -4.30
N ARG A 285 12.34 -3.64 -4.25
CA ARG A 285 11.69 -4.48 -5.27
C ARG A 285 11.83 -3.90 -6.67
N MET A 286 11.61 -2.59 -6.81
CA MET A 286 11.75 -1.89 -8.08
C MET A 286 13.21 -1.93 -8.57
N SER A 287 14.19 -1.73 -7.70
CA SER A 287 15.61 -1.79 -8.08
C SER A 287 16.02 -3.17 -8.58
N ALA A 288 15.55 -4.25 -7.91
CA ALA A 288 15.80 -5.63 -8.34
C ALA A 288 15.20 -5.91 -9.72
N ALA A 289 14.03 -5.33 -10.04
CA ALA A 289 13.41 -5.46 -11.35
C ALA A 289 14.12 -4.60 -12.42
N LEU A 290 14.38 -3.32 -12.15
CA LEU A 290 14.92 -2.38 -13.13
C LEU A 290 16.39 -2.68 -13.48
N ARG A 291 17.21 -3.17 -12.55
CA ARG A 291 18.61 -3.55 -12.84
C ARG A 291 18.74 -4.67 -13.86
N LYS A 292 17.68 -5.46 -14.09
CA LYS A 292 17.66 -6.49 -15.15
C LYS A 292 17.49 -5.90 -16.55
N VAL A 293 17.05 -4.66 -16.67
CA VAL A 293 16.60 -4.06 -17.94
C VAL A 293 17.15 -2.65 -18.23
N LEU A 294 17.67 -1.94 -17.22
CA LEU A 294 18.14 -0.55 -17.33
C LEU A 294 19.55 -0.36 -16.75
N PRO A 295 20.33 0.62 -17.28
CA PRO A 295 21.63 0.99 -16.72
C PRO A 295 21.49 1.65 -15.35
N ALA A 296 22.53 1.55 -14.51
CA ALA A 296 22.53 1.97 -13.11
C ALA A 296 22.10 3.43 -12.87
N GLU A 297 22.50 4.37 -13.73
CA GLU A 297 22.16 5.79 -13.60
C GLU A 297 20.65 6.05 -13.77
N GLU A 298 20.00 5.38 -14.73
CA GLU A 298 18.56 5.53 -14.96
C GLU A 298 17.76 4.86 -13.83
N VAL A 299 18.26 3.73 -13.31
CA VAL A 299 17.71 3.07 -12.13
C VAL A 299 17.77 4.01 -10.92
N LYS A 300 18.91 4.68 -10.70
CA LYS A 300 19.09 5.64 -9.60
C LYS A 300 18.08 6.78 -9.69
N LYS A 301 17.96 7.42 -10.85
CA LYS A 301 17.01 8.53 -11.08
C LYS A 301 15.56 8.15 -10.77
N ARG A 302 15.10 6.98 -11.23
CA ARG A 302 13.73 6.50 -10.93
C ARG A 302 13.50 6.19 -9.46
N LEU A 303 14.56 5.88 -8.73
CA LEU A 303 14.51 5.50 -7.33
C LEU A 303 14.59 6.68 -6.37
N GLU A 304 14.97 7.88 -6.81
CA GLU A 304 14.99 9.12 -6.00
C GLU A 304 13.60 9.46 -5.44
N VAL A 305 12.53 9.09 -6.12
CA VAL A 305 11.14 9.32 -5.68
C VAL A 305 10.79 8.55 -4.40
N TYR A 306 11.52 7.47 -4.12
CA TYR A 306 11.34 6.63 -2.94
C TYR A 306 12.21 7.06 -1.75
N ASP A 307 13.05 8.08 -1.93
CA ASP A 307 13.77 8.72 -0.83
C ASP A 307 12.79 9.58 -0.01
N GLY A 308 12.36 9.00 1.12
CA GLY A 308 11.31 9.51 1.98
C GLY A 308 11.82 10.56 2.95
#